data_AF-A0A379EUB8-F1
#
_entry.id   AF-A0A379EUB8-F1
#
_cell.length_a   1.000
_cell.length_b   1.000
_cell.length_c   1.000
_cell.angle_alpha   90.00
_cell.angle_beta   90.00
_cell.angle_gamma   90.00
#
_symmetry.space_group_name_H-M   'P 1'
#
loop_
_entity.id
_entity.type
_entity.pdbx_description
1 polymer ?
#
loop_
_entity_poly.entity_id
_entity_poly.type
_entity_poly.pdbx_seq_one_letter_code
_entity_poly.pdbx_strand_id
1 'polypeptide(L)'
;MSSPFEQALSLADQTITQTMMSEWLINNKPYPATYDEAPRIMEGLHSYEEQALNGTLRTLTLFRTSGYKPRLDDKVVGNGKKYLVKSYHFVDGMIVLQLE
;
A
#
# COMPACT_ATOMS: atom_id res chain seq x y z
N MET A 1 -26.33 -23.96 -5.72
CA MET A 1 -25.16 -24.87 -5.66
C MET A 1 -24.12 -24.29 -6.60
N SER A 2 -23.09 -23.63 -6.06
CA SER A 2 -22.02 -23.05 -6.89
C SER A 2 -21.25 -24.17 -7.57
N SER A 3 -20.98 -24.02 -8.86
CA SER A 3 -20.34 -25.07 -9.65
C SER A 3 -18.89 -25.29 -9.16
N PRO A 4 -18.33 -26.51 -9.31
CA PRO A 4 -16.93 -26.76 -8.99
C PRO A 4 -15.96 -25.85 -9.78
N PHE A 5 -16.40 -25.33 -10.93
CA PHE A 5 -15.66 -24.33 -11.71
C PHE A 5 -15.62 -22.94 -11.04
N GLU A 6 -16.74 -22.48 -10.47
CA GLU A 6 -16.78 -21.21 -9.72
C GLU A 6 -15.93 -21.27 -8.44
N GLN A 7 -15.91 -22.43 -7.77
CA GLN A 7 -15.05 -22.63 -6.60
C GLN A 7 -13.58 -22.54 -6.98
N ALA A 8 -13.18 -23.18 -8.09
CA ALA A 8 -11.81 -23.13 -8.60
C ALA A 8 -11.40 -21.69 -9.01
N LEU A 9 -12.30 -20.93 -9.64
CA LEU A 9 -12.07 -19.52 -9.99
C LEU A 9 -11.85 -18.66 -8.74
N SER A 10 -12.70 -18.83 -7.70
CA SER A 10 -12.54 -18.06 -6.46
C SER A 10 -11.24 -18.37 -5.73
N LEU A 11 -10.79 -19.63 -5.77
CA LEU A 11 -9.52 -20.08 -5.19
C LEU A 11 -8.32 -19.50 -5.97
N ALA A 12 -8.41 -19.47 -7.30
CA ALA A 12 -7.40 -18.86 -8.14
C ALA A 12 -7.28 -17.35 -7.87
N ASP A 13 -8.40 -16.64 -7.81
CA ASP A 13 -8.42 -15.21 -7.51
C ASP A 13 -7.87 -14.90 -6.11
N GLN A 14 -8.20 -15.72 -5.11
CA GLN A 14 -7.62 -15.61 -3.76
C GLN A 14 -6.11 -15.84 -3.78
N THR A 15 -5.63 -16.85 -4.51
CA THR A 15 -4.20 -17.18 -4.60
C THR A 15 -3.41 -16.08 -5.32
N ILE A 16 -3.97 -15.52 -6.40
CA ILE A 16 -3.36 -14.39 -7.12
C ILE A 16 -3.31 -13.15 -6.23
N THR A 17 -4.39 -12.87 -5.50
CA THR A 17 -4.44 -11.75 -4.54
C THR A 17 -3.41 -11.93 -3.43
N GLN A 18 -3.25 -13.14 -2.89
CA GLN A 18 -2.23 -13.46 -1.88
C GLN A 18 -0.81 -13.37 -2.43
N THR A 19 -0.58 -13.72 -3.69
CA THR A 19 0.77 -13.73 -4.29
C THR A 19 1.23 -12.32 -4.69
N MET A 20 0.31 -11.46 -5.14
CA MET A 20 0.62 -10.08 -5.55
C MET A 20 0.72 -9.10 -4.38
N MET A 21 0.07 -9.41 -3.25
CA MET A 21 0.10 -8.57 -2.05
C MET A 21 1.15 -9.11 -1.10
N SER A 22 2.29 -8.44 -1.01
CA SER A 22 3.29 -8.76 0.02
C SER A 22 2.68 -8.57 1.41
N GLU A 23 2.97 -9.47 2.35
CA GLU A 23 2.54 -9.30 3.73
C GLU A 23 3.32 -8.15 4.37
N TRP A 24 2.67 -6.99 4.50
CA TRP A 24 3.23 -5.84 5.21
C TRP A 24 2.72 -5.85 6.64
N LEU A 25 3.65 -5.75 7.59
CA LEU A 25 3.33 -5.67 9.01
C LEU A 25 3.06 -4.22 9.37
N ILE A 26 1.79 -3.87 9.59
CA ILE A 26 1.41 -2.57 10.13
C ILE A 26 1.08 -2.73 11.61
N ASN A 27 1.86 -2.09 12.49
CA ASN A 27 1.76 -2.27 13.95
C ASN A 27 1.77 -3.76 14.37
N ASN A 28 2.70 -4.54 13.80
CA ASN A 28 2.84 -5.99 13.99
C ASN A 28 1.64 -6.83 13.52
N LYS A 29 0.70 -6.26 12.77
CA LYS A 29 -0.40 -7.02 12.16
C LYS A 29 -0.14 -7.17 10.66
N PRO A 30 -0.15 -8.40 10.12
CA PRO A 30 0.05 -8.62 8.70
C PRO A 30 -1.19 -8.13 7.95
N TYR A 31 -0.96 -7.27 6.95
CA TYR A 31 -1.98 -6.86 6.01
C TYR A 31 -1.47 -7.08 4.59
N PRO A 32 -2.32 -7.63 3.70
CA PRO A 32 -1.97 -7.73 2.30
C PRO A 32 -1.97 -6.30 1.74
N ALA A 33 -0.83 -5.87 1.21
CA ALA A 33 -0.65 -4.53 0.69
C ALA A 33 0.24 -4.50 -0.54
N THR A 34 -0.03 -3.55 -1.43
CA THR A 34 0.79 -3.26 -2.61
C THR A 34 1.68 -2.07 -2.31
N TYR A 35 2.99 -2.31 -2.30
CA TYR A 35 4.00 -1.26 -2.15
C TYR A 35 4.37 -0.72 -3.53
N ASP A 36 4.20 0.59 -3.69
CA ASP A 36 4.58 1.30 -4.89
C ASP A 36 5.61 2.37 -4.53
N GLU A 37 6.71 2.39 -5.29
CA GLU A 37 7.80 3.33 -5.12
C GLU A 37 7.94 4.13 -6.41
N ALA A 38 7.30 5.30 -6.45
CA ALA A 38 7.33 6.18 -7.61
C ALA A 38 8.33 7.31 -7.39
N PRO A 39 9.23 7.61 -8.34
CA PRO A 39 9.97 8.85 -8.31
C PRO A 39 8.98 10.01 -8.44
N ARG A 40 9.07 11.01 -7.57
CA ARG A 40 8.30 12.25 -7.72
C ARG A 40 8.88 13.02 -8.91
N ILE A 41 8.44 12.67 -10.12
CA ILE A 41 8.75 13.44 -11.33
C ILE A 41 7.92 14.71 -11.24
N MET A 42 8.52 15.79 -10.74
CA MET A 42 7.94 17.13 -10.84
C MET A 42 7.98 17.56 -12.32
N GLU A 43 6.91 17.25 -13.05
CA GLU A 43 6.70 17.81 -14.38
C GLU A 43 6.14 19.24 -14.21
N GLY A 44 7.03 20.23 -14.30
CA GLY A 44 6.69 21.63 -14.58
C GLY A 44 6.13 22.47 -13.42
N LEU A 45 6.99 23.26 -12.77
CA LEU A 45 7.03 24.73 -12.87
C LEU A 45 7.97 25.29 -11.79
N HIS A 46 8.81 26.22 -12.21
CA HIS A 46 9.56 27.14 -11.35
C HIS A 46 8.75 27.60 -10.14
N SER A 47 9.29 27.46 -8.93
CA SER A 47 9.29 28.45 -7.83
C SER A 47 9.70 27.80 -6.49
N TYR A 48 10.77 28.31 -5.88
CA TYR A 48 11.23 28.11 -4.49
C TYR A 48 11.72 26.69 -4.12
N GLU A 49 13.03 26.46 -4.21
CA GLU A 49 13.98 26.59 -3.10
C GLU A 49 13.74 25.57 -1.97
N GLU A 50 14.75 24.70 -1.77
CA GLU A 50 14.98 23.90 -0.58
C GLU A 50 14.02 22.74 -0.28
N GLN A 51 14.01 21.70 -1.14
CA GLN A 51 13.71 20.33 -0.70
C GLN A 51 14.29 19.28 -1.67
N ALA A 52 15.56 19.48 -2.03
CA ALA A 52 16.37 18.44 -2.64
C ALA A 52 16.75 17.38 -1.59
N LEU A 53 15.80 16.54 -1.20
CA LEU A 53 16.05 15.32 -0.41
C LEU A 53 15.25 14.19 -1.05
N ASN A 54 15.84 13.56 -2.07
CA ASN A 54 15.45 12.26 -2.63
C ASN A 54 13.94 11.97 -2.54
N GLY A 55 13.16 12.72 -3.33
CA GLY A 55 11.70 12.69 -3.32
C GLY A 55 11.13 11.43 -3.97
N THR A 56 11.45 10.25 -3.43
CA THR A 56 10.74 9.03 -3.81
C THR A 56 9.45 8.97 -3.00
N LEU A 57 8.31 9.05 -3.69
CA LEU A 57 7.02 8.90 -3.05
C LEU A 57 6.77 7.40 -2.85
N ARG A 58 6.84 6.96 -1.59
CA ARG A 58 6.54 5.59 -1.23
C ARG A 58 5.09 5.52 -0.80
N THR A 59 4.32 4.72 -1.50
CA THR A 59 2.91 4.51 -1.17
C THR A 59 2.65 3.05 -0.88
N LEU A 60 1.79 2.82 0.10
CA LEU A 60 1.33 1.49 0.45
C LEU A 60 -0.19 1.47 0.33
N THR A 61 -0.67 0.73 -0.67
CA THR A 61 -2.09 0.62 -0.97
C THR A 61 -2.64 -0.67 -0.38
N LEU A 62 -3.70 -0.54 0.41
CA LEU A 62 -4.41 -1.65 1.04
C LEU A 62 -5.88 -1.62 0.63
N PHE A 63 -6.55 -2.76 0.64
CA PHE A 63 -8.01 -2.78 0.51
C PHE A 63 -8.67 -2.36 1.82
N ARG A 64 -9.76 -1.59 1.75
CA ARG A 64 -10.56 -1.22 2.92
C ARG A 64 -11.21 -2.44 3.59
N THR A 65 -11.43 -3.51 2.84
CA THR A 65 -11.90 -4.81 3.34
C THR A 65 -10.94 -5.47 4.32
N SER A 66 -9.67 -5.05 4.36
CA SER A 66 -8.67 -5.51 5.34
C SER A 66 -9.02 -5.14 6.80
N GLY A 67 -9.98 -4.22 7.01
CA GLY A 67 -10.37 -3.75 8.34
C GLY A 67 -9.33 -2.84 9.00
N TYR A 68 -8.25 -2.52 8.31
CA TYR A 68 -7.22 -1.60 8.77
C TYR A 68 -7.75 -0.17 8.83
N LYS A 69 -7.54 0.50 9.96
CA LYS A 69 -7.86 1.92 10.15
C LYS A 69 -6.55 2.70 10.19
N PRO A 70 -6.23 3.47 9.13
CA PRO A 70 -4.96 4.17 9.04
C PRO A 70 -4.83 5.21 10.14
N ARG A 71 -3.67 5.25 10.80
CA ARG A 71 -3.28 6.34 11.70
C ARG A 71 -1.93 6.88 11.28
N LEU A 72 -1.74 8.16 11.58
CA LEU A 72 -0.43 8.80 11.48
C LEU A 72 0.53 8.10 12.46
N ASP A 73 1.80 8.00 12.10
CA ASP A 73 2.87 7.31 12.85
C ASP A 73 2.70 5.79 13.00
N ASP A 74 1.77 5.17 12.26
CA ASP A 74 1.69 3.72 12.21
C ASP A 74 2.99 3.14 11.62
N LYS A 75 3.55 2.15 12.33
CA LYS A 75 4.80 1.51 11.94
C LYS A 75 4.54 0.45 10.90
N VAL A 76 5.12 0.63 9.73
CA VAL A 76 4.98 -0.26 8.59
C VAL A 76 6.32 -0.97 8.37
N VAL A 77 6.32 -2.30 8.44
CA VAL A 77 7.52 -3.12 8.26
C VAL A 77 7.24 -4.14 7.16
N GLY A 78 8.10 -4.15 6.14
CA GLY A 78 7.98 -5.11 5.05
C GLY A 78 9.23 -5.07 4.18
N ASN A 79 9.54 -6.21 3.58
CA ASN A 79 10.72 -6.37 2.71
C ASN A 79 12.05 -5.90 3.37
N GLY A 80 12.19 -6.14 4.68
CA GLY A 80 13.36 -5.72 5.47
C GLY A 80 13.47 -4.20 5.76
N LYS A 81 12.52 -3.39 5.27
CA LYS A 81 12.48 -1.94 5.45
C LYS A 81 11.42 -1.56 6.49
N LYS A 82 11.65 -0.43 7.17
CA LYS A 82 10.74 0.14 8.17
C LYS A 82 10.35 1.53 7.72
N TYR A 83 9.07 1.83 7.79
CA TYR A 83 8.49 3.09 7.39
C TYR A 83 7.48 3.58 8.42
N LEU A 84 7.18 4.87 8.38
CA LEU A 84 6.11 5.49 9.16
C LEU A 84 5.04 6.06 8.23
N VAL A 85 3.78 5.93 8.63
CA VAL A 85 2.66 6.56 7.90
C VAL A 85 2.67 8.06 8.15
N LYS A 86 2.98 8.83 7.10
CA LYS A 86 2.97 10.30 7.13
C LYS A 86 1.62 10.89 6.77
N SER A 87 0.91 10.27 5.83
CA SER A 87 -0.42 10.69 5.40
C SER A 87 -1.20 9.48 4.87
N TYR A 88 -2.51 9.59 4.77
CA TYR A 88 -3.34 8.55 4.15
C TYR A 88 -4.53 9.18 3.42
N HIS A 89 -5.00 8.51 2.38
CA HIS A 89 -6.20 8.88 1.65
C HIS A 89 -7.00 7.64 1.25
N PHE A 90 -8.29 7.82 1.02
CA PHE A 90 -9.20 6.75 0.61
C PHE A 90 -9.57 6.94 -0.86
N VAL A 91 -9.40 5.90 -1.67
CA VAL A 91 -9.69 5.91 -3.12
C VAL A 91 -10.48 4.65 -3.44
N ASP A 92 -11.74 4.80 -3.85
CA ASP A 92 -12.57 3.70 -4.38
C ASP A 92 -12.51 2.37 -3.61
N GLY A 93 -12.60 2.43 -2.27
CA GLY A 93 -12.55 1.23 -1.41
C GLY A 93 -11.15 0.71 -1.12
N MET A 94 -10.10 1.46 -1.49
CA MET A 94 -8.71 1.26 -1.11
C MET A 94 -8.25 2.37 -0.16
N ILE A 95 -7.24 2.04 0.63
CA ILE A 95 -6.56 2.90 1.59
C ILE A 95 -5.14 3.07 1.06
N VAL A 96 -4.79 4.27 0.65
CA VAL A 96 -3.45 4.58 0.19
C VAL A 96 -2.73 5.31 1.31
N LEU A 97 -1.67 4.70 1.82
CA LEU A 97 -0.79 5.26 2.84
C LEU A 97 0.42 5.87 2.17
N GLN A 98 0.78 7.08 2.56
CA GLN A 98 2.07 7.67 2.21
C GLN A 98 3.08 7.35 3.31
N LEU A 99 4.19 6.74 2.91
CA LEU A 99 5.26 6.27 3.79
C LEU A 99 6.46 7.21 3.71
N GLU A 100 7.11 7.43 4.86
CA GLU A 100 8.43 8.08 4.96
C GLU A 100 9.46 7.13 5.56
#